data_AF-A0A960QAZ6-F1
#
_entry.id   AF-A0A960QAZ6-F1
#
_cell.length_a   1.000
_cell.length_b   1.000
_cell.length_c   1.000
_cell.angle_alpha   90.00
_cell.angle_beta   90.00
_cell.angle_gamma   90.00
#
_symmetry.space_group_name_H-M   'P 1'
#
loop_
_entity.id
_entity.type
_entity.pdbx_description
1 polymer ?
#
loop_
_entity_poly.entity_id
_entity_poly.type
_entity_poly.pdbx_seq_one_letter_code
_entity_poly.pdbx_strand_id
1 'polypeptide(L)' 'MLYHLLFPLADQFALFNVFRYITFRAAGAILTALVLSLVFGPKFILTLRRMSIGQNIRDVGPDSHQVKAGTPTMGGL' A
#
# COMPACT_ATOMS: atom_id res chain seq x y z
N MET A 1 2.24 -4.39 14.26
CA MET A 1 3.71 -4.45 14.29
C MET A 1 4.33 -3.31 15.11
N LEU A 2 4.10 -2.03 14.81
CA LEU A 2 4.67 -0.90 15.61
C LEU A 2 4.36 -0.94 17.11
N TYR A 3 3.14 -1.37 17.51
CA TYR A 3 2.77 -1.50 18.93
C TYR A 3 3.75 -2.36 19.73
N HIS A 4 4.18 -3.51 19.19
CA HIS A 4 5.10 -4.40 19.91
C HIS A 4 6.49 -3.81 20.06
N LEU A 5 6.89 -2.88 19.19
CA LEU A 5 8.18 -2.20 19.25
C LEU A 5 8.17 -1.01 20.22
N LEU A 6 7.06 -0.26 20.27
CA LEU A 6 6.94 1.00 21.00
C LEU A 6 6.35 0.86 22.41
N PHE A 7 5.50 -0.16 22.63
CA PHE A 7 4.88 -0.40 23.93
C PHE A 7 5.88 -0.69 25.06
N PRO A 8 6.97 -1.46 24.86
CA PRO A 8 7.99 -1.66 25.91
C PRO A 8 8.71 -0.38 26.34
N LEU A 9 8.73 0.66 25.49
CA LEU A 9 9.31 1.97 25.82
C LEU A 9 8.35 2.85 26.64
N ALA A 10 7.07 2.48 26.76
CA ALA A 10 6.09 3.20 27.57
C ALA A 10 6.37 3.11 29.08
N ASP A 11 7.08 2.07 29.52
CA ASP A 11 7.55 1.96 30.90
C ASP A 11 8.64 3.00 31.22
N GLN A 12 9.35 3.52 30.21
CA GLN A 12 10.43 4.50 30.38
C GLN A 12 10.00 5.94 30.07
N PHE A 13 9.08 6.15 29.12
CA PHE A 13 8.57 7.47 28.78
C PHE A 13 7.04 7.48 28.68
N ALA A 14 6.40 8.32 29.51
CA ALA A 14 4.95 8.47 29.58
C ALA A 14 4.29 8.83 28.24
N LEU A 15 5.02 9.46 27.31
CA LEU A 15 4.55 9.80 25.96
C LEU A 15 4.12 8.57 25.15
N PHE A 16 4.73 7.40 25.35
CA PHE A 16 4.36 6.19 24.61
C PHE A 16 3.07 5.53 25.13
N ASN A 17 2.48 6.01 26.24
CA ASN A 17 1.15 5.54 26.66
C ASN A 17 0.06 5.84 25.63
N VAL A 18 0.26 6.81 24.75
CA VAL A 18 -0.68 7.13 23.66
C VAL A 18 -0.87 5.94 22.70
N PHE A 19 0.12 5.05 22.59
CA PHE A 19 0.01 3.81 21.81
C PHE A 19 -0.89 2.74 22.45
N ARG A 20 -1.40 2.94 23.68
CA ARG A 20 -2.44 2.07 24.27
C ARG A 20 -3.80 2.28 23.59
N TYR A 21 -4.06 3.46 23.06
CA TYR A 21 -5.34 3.76 22.40
C TYR A 21 -5.39 3.15 21.00
N ILE A 22 -6.45 2.37 20.74
CA ILE A 22 -6.67 1.71 19.45
C ILE A 22 -6.82 2.72 18.30
N THR A 23 -7.43 3.87 18.57
CA THR A 23 -7.63 4.96 17.60
C THR A 23 -6.29 5.52 17.11
N PHE A 24 -5.35 5.78 18.02
CA PHE A 24 -4.02 6.26 17.68
C PHE A 24 -3.24 5.23 16.87
N ARG A 25 -3.32 3.94 17.27
CA ARG A 25 -2.70 2.84 16.53
C ARG A 25 -3.26 2.69 15.12
N ALA A 26 -4.59 2.79 14.97
CA ALA A 26 -5.25 2.68 13.67
C ALA A 26 -4.86 3.83 12.75
N ALA A 27 -4.90 5.07 13.25
CA ALA A 27 -4.46 6.26 12.51
C ALA A 27 -2.98 6.14 12.08
N GLY A 28 -2.10 5.72 13.00
CA GLY A 28 -0.70 5.47 12.70
C GLY A 28 -0.52 4.40 11.61
N ALA A 29 -1.24 3.28 11.70
CA ALA A 29 -1.16 2.21 10.70
C ALA A 29 -1.59 2.69 9.31
N ILE A 30 -2.70 3.44 9.21
CA ILE A 30 -3.19 4.02 7.95
C ILE A 30 -2.15 4.96 7.35
N LEU A 31 -1.62 5.91 8.14
CA LEU A 31 -0.62 6.85 7.66
C LEU A 31 0.65 6.14 7.20
N THR A 32 1.14 5.17 7.98
CA THR A 32 2.32 4.41 7.58
C THR A 32 2.08 3.61 6.31
N ALA A 33 0.92 2.97 6.15
CA ALA A 33 0.58 2.21 4.96
C ALA A 33 0.47 3.12 3.74
N LEU A 34 -0.16 4.28 3.88
CA LEU A 34 -0.26 5.27 2.81
C LEU A 34 1.12 5.76 2.34
N VAL A 35 1.99 6.14 3.27
CA VAL A 35 3.34 6.61 2.93
C VAL A 35 4.12 5.51 2.21
N LEU A 36 4.07 4.27 2.72
CA LEU A 36 4.74 3.14 2.06
C LEU A 36 4.17 2.90 0.66
N SER A 37 2.85 2.86 0.48
CA SER A 37 2.22 2.65 -0.82
C SER A 37 2.56 3.74 -1.83
N LEU A 38 2.64 5.02 -1.40
CA LEU A 38 3.00 6.12 -2.29
C LEU A 38 4.49 6.11 -2.67
N VAL A 39 5.38 5.76 -1.73
CA VAL A 39 6.83 5.74 -1.98
C VAL A 39 7.24 4.51 -2.81
N PHE A 40 6.70 3.34 -2.50
CA PHE A 40 7.07 2.09 -3.17
C PHE A 40 6.19 1.76 -4.39
N GLY A 41 4.99 2.33 -4.47
CA GLY A 41 4.03 2.11 -5.55
C GLY A 41 4.61 2.30 -6.97
N PRO A 42 5.30 3.41 -7.28
CA PRO A 42 5.87 3.61 -8.61
C PRO A 42 6.88 2.54 -9.01
N LYS A 43 7.76 2.12 -8.09
CA LYS A 43 8.73 1.05 -8.33
C LYS A 43 8.01 -0.29 -8.55
N PHE A 44 6.97 -0.56 -7.77
CA PHE A 44 6.17 -1.76 -7.90
C PHE A 44 5.44 -1.85 -9.25
N ILE A 45 4.81 -0.75 -9.69
CA ILE A 45 4.14 -0.65 -10.99
C ILE A 45 5.14 -0.89 -12.15
N LEU A 46 6.35 -0.32 -12.05
CA LEU A 46 7.40 -0.54 -13.06
C LEU A 46 7.84 -2.00 -13.12
N THR A 47 7.96 -2.67 -11.97
CA THR A 47 8.28 -4.10 -11.91
C THR A 47 7.17 -4.94 -12.54
N LEU A 48 5.90 -4.69 -12.20
CA LEU A 48 4.77 -5.39 -12.80
C LEU A 48 4.69 -5.19 -14.32
N ARG A 49 4.98 -3.98 -14.80
CA ARG A 49 5.07 -3.69 -16.23
C ARG A 49 6.20 -4.48 -16.90
N ARG A 50 7.37 -4.62 -16.25
CA ARG A 50 8.50 -5.42 -16.78
C ARG A 50 8.21 -6.92 -16.83
N MET A 51 7.38 -7.42 -15.91
CA MET A 51 6.96 -8.82 -15.88
C MET A 51 5.88 -9.12 -16.94
N SER A 52 5.47 -8.13 -17.74
CA SER A 52 4.41 -8.26 -18.76
C SER A 52 3.09 -8.82 -18.22
N ILE A 53 2.82 -8.61 -16.93
CA ILE A 53 1.55 -8.95 -16.29
C ILE A 53 0.55 -7.83 -16.62
N GLY A 54 0.21 -7.70 -17.90
CA GLY A 54 -0.74 -6.71 -18.40
C GLY A 54 -2.17 -7.26 -18.44
N GLN A 55 -3.18 -6.39 -18.35
CA GLN A 55 -4.55 -6.79 -18.65
C GLN A 55 -4.69 -7.18 -20.12
N ASN A 56 -5.12 -8.41 -20.40
CA ASN A 56 -5.53 -8.84 -21.73
C ASN A 56 -6.94 -8.28 -22.02
N ILE A 57 -7.06 -7.45 -23.05
CA ILE A 57 -8.33 -6.83 -23.44
C ILE A 57 -8.90 -7.59 -24.63
N ARG A 58 -10.19 -7.97 -24.55
CA ARG A 58 -10.88 -8.70 -25.62
C ARG A 58 -11.25 -7.73 -26.75
N ASP A 59 -11.08 -8.17 -27.99
CA ASP A 59 -11.35 -7.37 -29.20
C ASP A 59 -12.83 -7.00 -29.42
N VAL A 60 -13.76 -7.62 -28.70
CA VAL A 60 -15.23 -7.40 -28.82
C VAL A 60 -15.77 -6.24 -27.96
N GLY A 61 -14.91 -5.33 -27.50
CA GLY A 61 -15.28 -4.19 -26.65
C GLY A 61 -15.37 -2.86 -27.41
N PRO A 62 -15.96 -1.81 -26.80
CA PRO A 62 -15.90 -0.44 -27.34
C PRO A 62 -14.44 0.01 -27.51
N ASP A 63 -14.11 0.75 -28.57
CA ASP A 63 -12.74 1.20 -28.88
C ASP A 63 -12.06 1.94 -27.72
N SER A 64 -12.85 2.62 -26.88
CA SER A 64 -12.36 3.31 -25.67
C SER A 64 -11.72 2.37 -24.64
N HIS A 65 -12.02 1.07 -24.67
CA HIS A 65 -11.39 0.08 -23.78
C HIS A 65 -10.00 -0.33 -24.25
N GLN A 66 -9.67 -0.20 -25.53
CA GLN A 66 -8.33 -0.54 -26.03
C GLN A 66 -7.24 0.39 -25.45
N VAL A 67 -7.61 1.61 -25.03
CA VAL A 67 -6.70 2.57 -24.38
C VAL A 67 -6.10 2.02 -23.08
N LYS A 68 -6.77 1.04 -22.43
CA LYS A 68 -6.29 0.43 -21.19
C LYS A 68 -5.36 -0.76 -21.42
N ALA A 69 -5.14 -1.17 -22.68
CA ALA A 69 -4.33 -2.32 -23.03
C ALA A 69 -2.88 -2.11 -22.55
N GLY A 70 -2.34 -3.09 -21.82
CA GLY A 70 -0.99 -2.99 -21.25
C GLY A 70 -0.90 -2.29 -19.88
N THR A 71 -2.04 -1.92 -19.25
CA THR A 71 -2.05 -1.55 -17.83
C THR A 71 -1.67 -2.77 -16.99
N PRO A 72 -0.65 -2.69 -16.10
CA PRO A 72 -0.26 -3.82 -15.28
C PRO A 72 -1.39 -4.23 -14.33
N THR A 73 -1.60 -5.53 -14.16
CA THR A 73 -2.56 -6.12 -13.21
C THR A 73 -1.82 -6.63 -11.96
N MET A 74 -2.56 -7.12 -10.95
CA MET A 74 -2.04 -7.58 -9.65
C MET A 74 -1.49 -6.48 -8.72
N GLY A 75 -1.98 -5.24 -8.83
CA GLY A 75 -1.55 -4.13 -7.97
C GLY A 75 -1.89 -4.26 -6.47
N GLY A 76 -2.59 -5.33 -6.05
CA GLY A 76 -2.92 -5.61 -4.65
C GLY A 76 -1.93 -6.52 -3.93
N LEU A 77 -0.90 -7.01 -4.63
CA LEU A 77 0.26 -7.71 -4.05
C LEU A 77 1.27 -6.71 -3.49
#